data_AF-A0A661QM70-F1
#
_entry.id   AF-A0A661QM70-F1
#
_cell.length_a   1.000
_cell.length_b   1.000
_cell.length_c   1.000
_cell.angle_alpha   90.00
_cell.angle_beta   90.00
_cell.angle_gamma   90.00
#
_symmetry.space_group_name_H-M   'P 1'
#
loop_
_entity.id
_entity.type
_entity.pdbx_description
1 polymer ?
#
loop_
_entity_poly.entity_id
_entity_poly.type
_entity_poly.pdbx_seq_one_letter_code
_entity_poly.pdbx_strand_id
1 'polypeptide(L)' 'MSRPSEPDPVKLIASIFSPQETLVQQFITEMSLQFGPVDWESPPLFFDRTRYYEREMGWPLHRRFISFEQLIAP' A
#
# COMPACT_ATOMS: atom_id res chain seq x y z
N MET A 1 -1.48 -20.92 31.34
CA MET A 1 -1.48 -21.43 29.95
C MET A 1 -2.58 -20.71 29.20
N SER A 2 -2.25 -19.85 28.25
CA SER A 2 -3.25 -19.16 27.43
C SER A 2 -3.88 -20.14 26.44
N ARG A 3 -5.19 -19.99 26.16
CA ARG A 3 -5.88 -20.75 25.12
C ARG A 3 -5.71 -20.01 23.79
N PRO A 4 -5.28 -20.68 22.70
CA PRO A 4 -5.29 -20.06 21.38
C PRO A 4 -6.71 -19.65 21.01
N SER A 5 -6.86 -18.42 20.50
CA SER A 5 -8.08 -17.94 19.86
C SER A 5 -7.74 -17.50 18.44
N GLU A 6 -8.74 -17.44 17.57
CA GLU A 6 -8.56 -16.77 16.29
C GLU A 6 -8.22 -15.29 16.53
N PRO A 7 -7.32 -14.72 15.73
CA PRO A 7 -7.01 -13.31 15.80
C PRO A 7 -8.19 -12.48 15.30
N ASP A 8 -8.37 -11.30 15.89
CA ASP A 8 -9.35 -10.34 15.40
C ASP A 8 -8.99 -9.87 13.97
N PRO A 9 -9.99 -9.51 13.14
CA PRO A 9 -9.74 -8.89 11.84
C PRO A 9 -8.82 -7.66 11.95
N VAL A 10 -7.92 -7.51 10.98
CA VAL A 10 -6.86 -6.50 10.99
C VAL A 10 -7.02 -5.48 9.87
N LYS A 11 -6.41 -4.31 10.07
CA LYS A 11 -6.37 -3.25 9.07
C LYS A 11 -5.39 -3.62 7.96
N LEU A 12 -5.85 -3.67 6.72
CA LEU A 12 -4.95 -3.79 5.58
C LEU A 12 -4.28 -2.44 5.32
N ILE A 13 -2.95 -2.43 5.27
CA ILE A 13 -2.12 -1.27 4.96
C ILE A 13 -1.15 -1.67 3.85
N ALA A 14 -1.03 -0.85 2.81
CA ALA A 14 -0.12 -1.08 1.70
C ALA A 14 0.80 0.13 1.45
N SER A 15 2.02 -0.17 1.02
CA SER A 15 3.00 0.81 0.56
C SER A 15 3.25 0.58 -0.93
N ILE A 16 2.72 1.46 -1.77
CA ILE A 16 2.78 1.33 -3.23
C ILE A 16 3.81 2.33 -3.75
N PHE A 17 4.68 1.91 -4.65
CA PHE A 17 5.60 2.83 -5.31
C PHE A 17 5.98 2.40 -6.74
N SER A 18 6.18 3.38 -7.60
CA SER A 18 6.52 3.20 -9.01
C SER A 18 7.21 4.46 -9.56
N PRO A 19 8.08 4.34 -10.58
CA PRO A 19 8.52 5.52 -11.36
C PRO A 19 7.37 6.27 -12.05
N GLN A 20 6.21 5.63 -12.28
CA GLN A 20 5.04 6.25 -12.88
C GLN A 20 3.96 6.48 -11.83
N GLU A 21 3.66 7.74 -11.51
CA GLU A 21 2.59 8.11 -10.57
C GLU A 21 1.22 7.58 -11.02
N THR A 22 0.95 7.58 -12.33
CA THR A 22 -0.31 7.05 -12.87
C THR A 22 -0.53 5.57 -12.53
N LEU A 23 0.54 4.78 -12.49
CA LEU A 23 0.47 3.36 -12.12
C LEU A 23 0.15 3.18 -10.63
N VAL A 24 0.68 4.06 -9.77
CA VAL A 24 0.34 4.07 -8.33
C VAL A 24 -1.16 4.30 -8.16
N GLN A 25 -1.71 5.30 -8.84
CA GLN A 25 -3.13 5.66 -8.75
C GLN A 25 -4.05 4.58 -9.34
N GLN A 26 -3.64 3.94 -10.44
CA GLN A 26 -4.34 2.78 -10.99
C GLN A 26 -4.38 1.63 -9.98
N PHE A 27 -3.24 1.31 -9.36
CA PHE A 27 -3.16 0.23 -8.38
C PHE A 27 -3.99 0.52 -7.12
N ILE A 28 -4.01 1.76 -6.63
CA ILE A 28 -4.90 2.18 -5.53
C ILE A 28 -6.37 1.92 -5.89
N THR A 29 -6.77 2.25 -7.13
CA THR A 29 -8.14 2.02 -7.61
C THR A 29 -8.46 0.52 -7.71
N GLU A 30 -7.54 -0.29 -8.22
CA GLU A 30 -7.74 -1.75 -8.30
C GLU A 30 -7.82 -2.39 -6.92
N MET A 31 -6.97 -1.97 -5.98
CA MET A 31 -7.03 -2.46 -4.60
C MET A 31 -8.34 -2.05 -3.92
N SER A 32 -8.87 -0.86 -4.19
CA SER A 32 -10.14 -0.44 -3.56
C SER A 32 -11.34 -1.26 -4.05
N LEU A 33 -11.27 -1.78 -5.28
CA LEU A 33 -12.28 -2.72 -5.79
C LEU A 33 -12.21 -4.10 -5.10
N GLN A 34 -11.03 -4.51 -4.64
CA GLN A 34 -10.82 -5.82 -4.02
C GLN A 34 -11.00 -5.81 -2.50
N PHE A 35 -10.48 -4.78 -1.83
CA PHE A 35 -10.43 -4.68 -0.38
C PHE A 35 -11.40 -3.65 0.19
N GLY A 36 -12.18 -3.00 -0.68
CA GLY A 36 -13.15 -1.96 -0.35
C GLY A 36 -12.54 -0.56 -0.31
N PRO A 37 -13.30 0.48 0.09
CA PRO A 37 -12.86 1.86 -0.02
C PRO A 37 -11.57 2.14 0.74
N VAL A 38 -10.71 2.96 0.14
CA VAL A 38 -9.54 3.53 0.82
C VAL A 38 -10.06 4.57 1.82
N ASP A 39 -9.72 4.40 3.10
CA ASP A 39 -10.14 5.31 4.17
C ASP A 39 -9.05 6.33 4.51
N TRP A 40 -7.80 6.05 4.12
CA TRP A 40 -6.69 6.96 4.24
C TRP A 40 -5.66 6.74 3.13
N GLU A 41 -5.20 7.84 2.54
CA GLU A 41 -4.07 7.88 1.61
C GLU A 41 -3.06 8.92 2.10
N SER A 42 -1.77 8.59 2.08
CA SER A 42 -0.72 9.53 2.44
C SER A 42 -0.59 10.66 1.42
N PRO A 43 0.00 11.81 1.79
CA PRO A 43 0.56 12.74 0.81
C PRO A 43 1.52 12.04 -0.16
N PRO A 44 1.81 12.62 -1.34
CA PRO A 44 2.77 12.03 -2.27
C PRO A 44 4.15 12.04 -1.62
N LEU A 45 4.81 10.89 -1.68
CA LEU A 45 6.17 10.72 -1.17
C LEU A 45 7.08 10.38 -2.34
N PHE A 46 8.29 10.94 -2.35
CA PHE A 46 9.34 10.49 -3.25
C PHE A 46 10.25 9.52 -2.48
N PHE A 47 10.50 8.36 -3.07
CA PHE A 47 11.47 7.42 -2.54
C PHE A 47 12.82 7.64 -3.24
N ASP A 48 13.60 8.55 -2.67
CA ASP A 48 14.89 9.03 -3.20
C ASP A 48 16.09 8.64 -2.30
N ARG A 49 15.84 7.98 -1.17
CA ARG A 49 16.87 7.65 -0.17
C ARG A 49 17.92 6.65 -0.64
N THR A 50 17.57 5.81 -1.59
CA THR A 50 18.50 4.84 -2.20
C THR A 50 18.20 4.68 -3.68
N ARG A 51 19.21 4.28 -4.45
CA ARG A 51 19.08 3.95 -5.88
C ARG A 51 18.96 2.43 -6.11
N TYR A 52 18.63 1.68 -5.06
CA TYR A 52 18.68 0.21 -5.07
C TYR A 52 17.80 -0.40 -6.17
N TYR A 53 16.61 0.16 -6.40
CA TYR A 53 15.64 -0.32 -7.39
C TYR A 53 15.75 0.33 -8.77
N GLU A 54 16.73 1.23 -8.99
CA GLU A 54 16.75 2.04 -10.19
C GLU A 54 16.96 1.20 -11.46
N ARG A 55 17.76 0.14 -11.39
CA ARG A 55 18.08 -0.67 -12.57
C ARG A 55 16.88 -1.47 -13.04
N GLU A 56 16.03 -1.92 -12.12
CA GLU A 56 14.86 -2.76 -12.39
C GLU A 56 13.59 -1.93 -12.60
N MET A 57 13.44 -0.84 -11.85
CA MET A 57 12.19 -0.07 -11.78
C MET A 57 12.34 1.37 -12.28
N GLY A 58 13.54 1.91 -12.45
CA GLY A 58 13.76 3.33 -12.76
C GLY A 58 13.74 4.24 -11.52
N TRP A 59 13.83 5.56 -11.75
CA TRP A 59 13.96 6.57 -10.69
C TRP A 59 13.55 7.97 -11.22
N PRO A 60 12.98 8.86 -10.38
CA PRO A 60 12.60 8.68 -8.98
C PRO A 60 11.31 7.86 -8.83
N LEU A 61 11.11 7.26 -7.66
CA LEU A 61 9.91 6.46 -7.37
C LEU A 61 8.88 7.30 -6.61
N HIS A 62 7.68 7.43 -7.16
CA HIS A 62 6.51 7.98 -6.50
C HIS A 62 5.93 6.94 -5.55
N ARG A 63 5.60 7.33 -4.33
CA ARG A 63 5.11 6.43 -3.27
C ARG A 63 3.86 6.97 -2.60
N ARG A 64 2.94 6.06 -2.28
CA ARG A 64 1.77 6.29 -1.43
C ARG A 64 1.65 5.18 -0.40
N PHE A 65 1.19 5.54 0.79
CA PHE A 65 0.62 4.57 1.71
C PHE A 65 -0.89 4.67 1.66
N ILE A 66 -1.56 3.53 1.73
CA ILE A 66 -3.02 3.46 1.80
C ILE A 66 -3.46 2.49 2.88
N SER A 67 -4.63 2.75 3.45
CA SER A 67 -5.39 1.78 4.24
C SER A 67 -6.83 1.71 3.75
N PHE A 68 -7.53 0.65 4.14
CA PHE A 68 -8.88 0.35 3.69
C PHE A 68 -9.86 0.39 4.85
N GLU A 69 -11.10 0.83 4.59
CA GLU A 69 -12.15 0.90 5.60
C GLU A 69 -12.43 -0.48 6.21
N GLN A 70 -12.50 -1.52 5.38
CA GLN A 70 -12.78 -2.89 5.79
C GLN A 70 -11.57 -3.55 6.49
N LEU A 71 -11.84 -4.25 7.58
CA LEU A 71 -10.87 -5.15 8.21
C LEU A 71 -10.87 -6.51 7.49
N ILE A 72 -9.70 -7.12 7.40
CA ILE A 72 -9.51 -8.43 6.76
C ILE A 72 -9.13 -9.49 7.80
N ALA A 73 -9.39 -10.76 7.49
CA ALA A 73 -8.75 -11.84 8.24
C ALA A 73 -7.22 -11.77 8.04
N PRO A 74 -6.41 -11.96 9.09
CA PRO A 74 -4.95 -11.90 9.00
C PRO A 74 -4.32 -13.09 8.27
#